data_AF-A0A6B2TAK5-F1
#
_entry.id   AF-A0A6B2TAK5-F1
#
_cell.length_a   1.000
_cell.length_b   1.000
_cell.length_c   1.000
_cell.angle_alpha   90.00
_cell.angle_beta   90.00
_cell.angle_gamma   90.00
#
_symmetry.space_group_name_H-M   'P 1'
#
loop_
_entity.id
_entity.type
_entity.pdbx_description
1 polymer ?
#
loop_
_entity_poly.entity_id
_entity_poly.type
_entity_poly.pdbx_seq_one_letter_code
_entity_poly.pdbx_strand_id
1 'polypeptide(L)'
;MTGSGDAGARSARSAIEWLVSVAPDPDACRWEWERNPLGVALLPAGRRWDVLILPGELGYPTLDVLTRCVDRPGPVLADFGDERMGFFVPPGTVSRWLGTGVRGAGRGTWVVVP
;
A
#
# COMPACT_ATOMS: atom_id res chain seq x y z
N MET A 1 27.59 3.06 -16.83
CA MET A 1 26.31 2.37 -16.52
C MET A 1 26.27 2.10 -15.02
N THR A 2 26.05 3.14 -14.22
CA THR A 2 26.02 3.11 -12.75
C THR A 2 25.15 4.29 -12.32
N GLY A 3 23.90 4.03 -11.94
CA GLY A 3 22.93 5.09 -11.61
C GLY A 3 21.51 4.60 -11.32
N SER A 4 21.15 3.40 -11.79
CA SER A 4 19.82 2.82 -11.57
C SER A 4 19.60 2.30 -10.13
N GLY A 5 20.65 1.77 -9.49
CA GLY A 5 20.54 1.18 -8.15
C GLY A 5 20.25 2.20 -7.03
N ASP A 6 20.82 3.40 -7.10
CA ASP A 6 20.63 4.44 -6.09
C ASP A 6 19.24 5.11 -6.20
N ALA A 7 18.72 5.28 -7.43
CA ALA A 7 17.37 5.80 -7.65
C ALA A 7 16.29 4.83 -7.13
N GLY A 8 16.47 3.53 -7.35
CA GLY A 8 15.56 2.49 -6.83
C GLY A 8 15.55 2.44 -5.29
N ALA A 9 16.72 2.46 -4.66
CA ALA A 9 16.83 2.45 -3.20
C ALA A 9 16.21 3.71 -2.56
N ARG A 10 16.36 4.88 -3.21
CA ARG A 10 15.75 6.13 -2.75
C ARG A 10 14.23 6.12 -2.88
N SER A 11 13.71 5.55 -3.97
CA SER A 11 12.27 5.34 -4.17
C SER A 11 11.69 4.41 -3.10
N ALA A 12 12.36 3.29 -2.83
CA ALA A 12 11.95 2.34 -1.78
C ALA A 12 11.94 3.01 -0.39
N ARG A 13 12.98 3.78 -0.06
CA ARG A 13 13.03 4.55 1.19
C ARG A 13 11.87 5.55 1.29
N SER A 14 11.59 6.30 0.22
CA SER A 14 10.48 7.26 0.21
C SER A 14 9.11 6.59 0.35
N ALA A 15 8.95 5.37 -0.19
CA ALA A 15 7.74 4.58 -0.04
C ALA A 15 7.56 4.11 1.41
N ILE A 16 8.63 3.60 2.05
CA ILE A 16 8.62 3.21 3.47
C ILE A 16 8.27 4.42 4.34
N GLU A 17 8.95 5.56 4.16
CA GLU A 17 8.69 6.79 4.90
C GLU A 17 7.23 7.26 4.75
N TRP A 18 6.69 7.19 3.53
CA TRP A 18 5.28 7.50 3.27
C TRP A 18 4.33 6.54 4.00
N LEU A 19 4.61 5.23 3.96
CA LEU A 19 3.82 4.20 4.63
C LEU A 19 3.84 4.39 6.15
N VAL A 20 5.01 4.44 6.79
CA VAL A 20 5.12 4.55 8.25
C VAL A 20 4.59 5.89 8.80
N SER A 21 4.43 6.91 7.95
CA SER A 21 3.89 8.22 8.36
C SER A 21 2.46 8.20 8.92
N VAL A 22 1.76 7.06 8.86
CA VAL A 22 0.44 6.86 9.50
C VAL A 22 0.53 6.23 10.89
N ALA A 23 1.67 5.61 11.22
CA ALA A 23 1.87 5.00 12.52
C ALA A 23 1.80 6.07 13.63
N PRO A 24 1.33 5.71 14.84
CA PRO A 24 1.37 6.63 15.99
C PRO A 24 2.79 7.14 16.29
N ASP A 25 3.79 6.27 16.10
CA ASP A 25 5.22 6.57 16.20
C ASP A 25 5.92 6.05 14.92
N PRO A 26 6.15 6.93 13.91
CA PRO A 26 6.76 6.52 12.64
C PRO A 26 8.20 6.00 12.78
N ASP A 27 8.98 6.55 13.70
CA ASP A 27 10.39 6.18 13.86
C ASP A 27 10.50 4.79 14.51
N ALA A 28 9.72 4.53 15.56
CA ALA A 28 9.64 3.21 16.17
C ALA A 28 9.11 2.16 15.18
N CYS A 29 8.04 2.48 14.44
CA CYS A 29 7.46 1.58 13.44
C CYS A 29 8.47 1.21 12.35
N ARG A 30 9.23 2.20 11.85
CA ARG A 30 10.30 1.95 10.87
C ARG A 30 11.40 1.05 11.45
N TRP A 31 11.82 1.31 12.68
CA TRP A 31 12.84 0.51 13.35
C TRP A 31 12.40 -0.95 13.57
N GLU A 32 11.14 -1.17 13.94
CA GLU A 32 10.57 -2.51 14.12
C GLU A 32 10.48 -3.26 12.79
N TRP A 33 10.04 -2.59 11.73
CA TRP A 33 9.96 -3.17 10.39
C TRP A 33 11.34 -3.63 9.90
N GLU A 34 12.37 -2.79 9.98
CA GLU A 34 13.75 -3.13 9.56
C GLU A 34 14.32 -4.34 10.30
N ARG A 35 13.80 -4.67 11.48
CA ARG A 35 14.25 -5.79 12.32
C ARG A 35 13.31 -6.99 12.24
N ASN A 36 12.16 -6.87 11.58
CA ASN A 36 11.22 -7.97 11.42
C ASN A 36 11.80 -9.00 10.43
N PRO A 37 12.00 -10.28 10.82
CA PRO A 37 12.53 -11.31 9.94
C PRO A 37 11.67 -11.56 8.69
N LEU A 38 10.37 -11.26 8.76
CA LEU A 38 9.45 -11.36 7.63
C LEU A 38 9.47 -10.12 6.74
N GLY A 39 10.15 -9.05 7.17
CA GLY A 39 10.23 -7.79 6.44
C GLY A 39 8.88 -7.09 6.31
N VAL A 40 7.96 -7.25 7.26
CA VAL A 40 6.63 -6.62 7.19
C VAL A 40 6.36 -5.69 8.38
N ALA A 41 5.46 -4.72 8.19
CA ALA A 41 4.90 -3.89 9.26
C ALA A 41 3.37 -3.89 9.24
N LEU A 42 2.77 -3.69 10.41
CA LEU A 42 1.33 -3.51 10.57
C LEU A 42 1.01 -2.02 10.74
N LEU A 43 0.27 -1.44 9.80
CA LEU A 43 -0.01 0.00 9.75
C LEU A 43 -1.51 0.31 9.86
N PRO A 44 -1.90 1.36 10.62
CA PRO A 44 -3.30 1.74 10.78
C PRO A 44 -3.86 2.39 9.50
N ALA A 45 -4.98 1.86 9.01
CA ALA A 45 -5.72 2.47 7.92
C ALA A 45 -6.70 3.56 8.40
N GLY A 46 -7.18 4.38 7.47
CA GLY A 46 -8.14 5.46 7.71
C GLY A 46 -7.60 6.71 8.39
N ARG A 47 -6.28 6.86 8.48
CA ARG A 47 -5.62 8.10 8.93
C ARG A 47 -5.25 8.98 7.74
N ARG A 48 -4.32 8.54 6.90
CA ARG A 48 -3.89 9.25 5.68
C ARG A 48 -4.35 8.57 4.39
N TRP A 49 -4.74 7.30 4.50
CA TRP A 49 -5.21 6.49 3.40
C TRP A 49 -6.16 5.42 3.94
N ASP A 50 -7.14 5.03 3.12
CA ASP A 50 -7.79 3.73 3.22
C ASP A 50 -7.14 2.77 2.21
N VAL A 51 -7.46 1.48 2.28
CA VAL A 51 -7.04 0.48 1.28
C VAL A 51 -8.24 -0.27 0.74
N LEU A 52 -8.36 -0.33 -0.59
CA LEU A 52 -9.27 -1.24 -1.28
C LEU A 52 -8.50 -2.49 -1.68
N ILE A 53 -8.97 -3.64 -1.21
CA ILE A 53 -8.30 -4.93 -1.34
C ILE A 53 -9.11 -5.78 -2.31
N LEU A 54 -8.53 -5.99 -3.48
CA LEU A 54 -9.10 -6.72 -4.60
C LEU A 54 -8.45 -8.10 -4.67
N PRO A 55 -9.18 -9.13 -5.12
CA PRO A 55 -8.55 -10.38 -5.53
C PRO A 55 -7.72 -10.14 -6.81
N GLY A 56 -6.66 -10.91 -7.02
CA GLY A 56 -5.68 -10.69 -8.09
C GLY A 56 -6.30 -10.62 -9.48
N GLU A 57 -7.29 -11.48 -9.76
CA GLU A 57 -8.02 -11.51 -11.03
C GLU A 57 -8.78 -10.22 -11.36
N LEU A 58 -9.09 -9.41 -10.34
CA LEU A 58 -9.69 -8.09 -10.49
C LEU A 58 -8.64 -6.97 -10.36
N GLY A 59 -7.68 -7.14 -9.45
CA GLY A 59 -6.65 -6.16 -9.13
C GLY A 59 -5.73 -5.88 -10.32
N TYR A 60 -5.20 -6.91 -10.97
CA TYR A 60 -4.25 -6.76 -12.06
C TYR A 60 -4.85 -6.05 -13.28
N PRO A 61 -6.04 -6.45 -13.79
CA PRO A 61 -6.71 -5.69 -14.85
C PRO A 61 -7.05 -4.26 -14.44
N THR A 62 -7.42 -4.03 -13.17
CA THR A 62 -7.68 -2.67 -12.66
C THR A 62 -6.42 -1.82 -12.73
N LEU A 63 -5.27 -2.35 -12.30
CA LEU A 63 -4.00 -1.64 -12.37
C LEU A 63 -3.59 -1.36 -13.83
N ASP A 64 -3.76 -2.32 -14.74
CA ASP A 64 -3.47 -2.14 -16.17
C ASP A 64 -4.33 -1.04 -16.82
N VAL A 65 -5.62 -0.93 -16.44
CA VAL A 65 -6.45 0.18 -16.90
C VAL A 65 -5.98 1.50 -16.30
N LEU A 66 -5.70 1.55 -15.00
CA LEU A 66 -5.25 2.78 -14.33
C LEU A 66 -3.95 3.31 -14.93
N THR A 67 -2.96 2.46 -15.20
CA THR A 67 -1.68 2.88 -15.80
C THR A 67 -1.82 3.43 -17.22
N ARG A 68 -2.91 3.09 -17.93
CA ARG A 68 -3.24 3.65 -19.25
C ARG A 68 -4.03 4.94 -19.17
N CYS A 69 -4.80 5.14 -18.10
CA CYS A 69 -5.67 6.30 -17.92
C CYS A 69 -5.00 7.46 -17.20
N VAL A 70 -3.99 7.20 -16.35
CA VAL A 70 -3.28 8.22 -15.59
C VAL A 70 -1.78 8.02 -15.65
N ASP A 71 -1.03 9.12 -15.77
CA ASP A 71 0.44 9.09 -15.87
C ASP A 71 1.11 8.49 -14.63
N ARG A 72 0.50 8.67 -13.46
CA ARG A 72 1.01 8.21 -12.17
C ARG A 72 -0.13 7.67 -11.31
N PRO A 73 -0.45 6.37 -11.38
CA PRO A 73 -1.43 5.78 -10.48
C PRO A 73 -0.97 5.89 -9.02
N GLY A 74 -1.93 5.87 -8.10
CA GLY A 74 -1.64 5.84 -6.67
C GLY A 74 -0.89 4.56 -6.27
N PRO A 75 -0.31 4.50 -5.06
CA PRO A 75 0.43 3.34 -4.60
C PRO A 75 -0.45 2.08 -4.56
N VAL A 76 0.12 0.94 -4.95
CA VAL A 76 -0.54 -0.37 -4.93
C VAL A 76 0.39 -1.39 -4.30
N LEU A 77 -0.15 -2.23 -3.41
CA LEU A 77 0.51 -3.41 -2.86
C LEU A 77 0.05 -4.64 -3.61
N ALA A 78 0.97 -5.55 -3.89
CA ALA A 78 0.65 -6.92 -4.26
C ALA A 78 0.99 -7.83 -3.07
N ASP A 79 0.09 -8.74 -2.74
CA ASP A 79 0.35 -9.79 -1.76
C ASP A 79 1.32 -10.84 -2.30
N PHE A 80 2.01 -11.54 -1.41
CA PHE A 80 2.84 -12.67 -1.78
C PHE A 80 1.97 -13.77 -2.41
N GLY A 81 2.30 -14.15 -3.64
CA GLY A 81 1.54 -15.15 -4.40
C GLY A 81 0.44 -14.57 -5.30
N ASP A 82 0.40 -13.24 -5.47
CA ASP A 82 -0.47 -12.56 -6.45
C ASP A 82 -1.97 -12.74 -6.21
N GLU A 83 -2.37 -13.28 -5.06
CA GLU A 83 -3.76 -13.57 -4.74
C GLU A 83 -4.60 -12.31 -4.49
N ARG A 84 -3.96 -11.23 -4.03
CA ARG A 84 -4.62 -9.98 -3.67
C ARG A 84 -3.78 -8.77 -4.01
N MET A 85 -4.47 -7.67 -4.33
CA MET A 85 -3.87 -6.36 -4.51
C MET A 85 -4.56 -5.32 -3.63
N GLY A 86 -3.77 -4.49 -2.96
CA GLY A 86 -4.24 -3.38 -2.13
C GLY A 86 -3.98 -2.03 -2.80
N PHE A 87 -5.04 -1.30 -3.14
CA PHE A 87 -4.94 0.05 -3.70
C PHE A 87 -5.09 1.07 -2.57
N PHE A 88 -4.07 1.90 -2.38
CA PHE A 88 -4.15 3.00 -1.42
C PHE A 88 -4.98 4.14 -2.00
N VAL A 89 -6.03 4.52 -1.28
CA VAL A 89 -6.99 5.53 -1.70
C VAL A 89 -7.17 6.59 -0.61
N PRO A 90 -7.71 7.78 -0.94
CA PRO A 90 -7.96 8.81 0.06
C PRO A 90 -8.80 8.29 1.25
N PRO A 91 -8.55 8.78 2.47
CA PRO A 91 -9.24 8.31 3.67
C PRO A 91 -10.74 8.62 3.58
N GLY A 92 -11.57 7.68 4.04
CA GLY A 92 -13.03 7.75 3.95
C GLY A 92 -13.61 7.11 2.68
N THR A 93 -12.79 6.73 1.69
CA THR A 93 -13.23 6.00 0.49
C THR A 93 -13.94 4.70 0.85
N VAL A 94 -13.40 3.94 1.82
CA VAL A 94 -13.98 2.65 2.22
C VAL A 94 -15.39 2.82 2.80
N SER A 95 -15.64 3.91 3.53
CA SER A 95 -16.96 4.17 4.13
C SER A 95 -18.08 4.41 3.11
N ARG A 96 -17.70 4.70 1.85
CA ARG A 96 -18.62 4.99 0.74
C ARG A 96 -18.56 3.94 -0.37
N TRP A 97 -17.81 2.87 -0.16
CA TRP A 97 -17.62 1.85 -1.18
C TRP A 97 -18.84 0.93 -1.26
N LEU A 98 -19.42 0.81 -2.46
CA LEU A 98 -20.63 0.01 -2.71
C LEU A 98 -20.36 -1.22 -3.61
N GLY A 99 -19.16 -1.34 -4.18
CA GLY A 99 -18.81 -2.41 -5.11
C GLY A 99 -18.60 -3.75 -4.41
N THR A 100 -19.22 -4.81 -4.92
CA THR A 100 -19.00 -6.18 -4.45
C THR A 100 -17.63 -6.72 -4.89
N GLY A 101 -17.11 -7.73 -4.19
CA GLY A 101 -15.82 -8.36 -4.55
C GLY A 101 -14.59 -7.55 -4.14
N VAL A 102 -14.78 -6.43 -3.44
CA VAL A 102 -13.71 -5.58 -2.91
C VAL A 102 -13.86 -5.47 -1.40
N ARG A 103 -12.78 -5.73 -0.67
CA ARG A 103 -12.72 -5.53 0.78
C ARG A 103 -12.09 -4.17 1.10
N GLY A 104 -12.68 -3.43 2.03
CA GLY A 104 -12.12 -2.17 2.50
C GLY A 104 -11.35 -2.31 3.81
N ALA A 105 -10.23 -1.60 3.93
CA ALA A 105 -9.56 -1.32 5.20
C ALA A 105 -9.54 0.20 5.41
N GLY A 106 -10.40 0.68 6.30
CA GLY A 106 -10.52 2.09 6.68
C GLY A 106 -10.23 2.32 8.16
N ARG A 107 -10.81 3.37 8.74
CA ARG A 107 -10.59 3.74 10.14
C ARG A 107 -10.85 2.57 11.10
N GLY A 108 -9.93 2.35 12.03
CA GLY A 108 -10.03 1.28 13.05
C GLY A 108 -9.57 -0.09 12.57
N THR A 109 -9.05 -0.18 11.33
CA THR A 109 -8.47 -1.41 10.77
C THR A 109 -6.98 -1.25 10.52
N TRP A 110 -6.31 -2.36 10.23
CA TRP A 110 -4.87 -2.42 10.00
C TRP A 110 -4.57 -3.16 8.71
N VAL A 111 -3.46 -2.79 8.07
CA VAL A 111 -2.96 -3.41 6.84
C VAL A 111 -1.51 -3.84 7.08
N VAL A 112 -1.17 -5.05 6.63
CA VAL A 112 0.20 -5.54 6.60
C VAL A 112 0.86 -5.06 5.32
N VAL A 113 2.05 -4.47 5.43
CA VAL A 113 2.85 -4.00 4.30
C VAL A 113 4.24 -4.64 4.32
N PRO A 114 4.81 -5.04 3.17
CA PRO A 114 6.18 -5.52 3.04
C PRO A 114 7.17 -4.38 2.88
#